data_AF-A0A842XVG7-F1
#
_entry.id   AF-A0A842XVG7-F1
#
_cell.length_a   1.000
_cell.length_b   1.000
_cell.length_c   1.000
_cell.angle_alpha   90.00
_cell.angle_beta   90.00
_cell.angle_gamma   90.00
#
_symmetry.space_group_name_H-M   'P 1'
#
loop_
_entity.id
_entity.type
_entity.pdbx_description
1 polymer ?
#
loop_
_entity_poly.entity_id
_entity_poly.type
_entity_poly.pdbx_seq_one_letter_code
_entity_poly.pdbx_strand_id
1 'polypeptide(L)' 'ESTVVGCEEHVAKLLGISVETVLDRVHALLRRDEVGRTGVFIEKELSADETFEMALKRFADQNPAVRRRLKSLS' A
#
# COMPACT_ATOMS: atom_id res chain seq x y z
N GLU A 1 19.41 13.19 -2.05
CA GLU A 1 18.08 13.84 -2.10
C GLU A 1 17.82 14.54 -0.77
N SER A 2 17.08 15.65 -0.78
CA SER A 2 16.69 16.40 0.43
C SER A 2 15.28 16.00 0.85
N THR A 3 15.01 15.91 2.16
CA THR A 3 13.67 15.57 2.64
C THR A 3 12.69 16.73 2.44
N VAL A 4 11.43 16.41 2.15
CA VAL A 4 10.35 17.41 2.01
C VAL A 4 9.79 17.81 3.39
N VAL A 5 9.87 16.90 4.38
CA VAL A 5 9.36 17.11 5.75
C VAL A 5 10.08 18.29 6.42
N GLY A 6 9.32 19.28 6.89
CA GLY A 6 9.84 20.53 7.48
C GLY A 6 10.29 21.59 6.47
N CYS A 7 10.13 21.34 5.17
CA CYS A 7 10.45 22.26 4.08
C CYS A 7 9.25 22.53 3.14
N GLU A 8 8.03 22.24 3.60
CA GLU A 8 6.83 22.17 2.76
C GLU A 8 6.51 23.51 2.09
N GLU A 9 6.70 24.64 2.80
CA GLU A 9 6.50 25.98 2.24
C GLU A 9 7.47 26.31 1.10
N HIS A 10 8.73 25.91 1.25
CA HIS A 10 9.75 26.12 0.21
C HIS A 10 9.42 25.28 -1.02
N VAL A 11 9.04 24.02 -0.81
CA VAL A 11 8.64 23.10 -1.89
C VAL A 11 7.38 23.58 -2.60
N ALA A 12 6.38 24.07 -1.86
CA ALA A 12 5.16 24.63 -2.43
C ALA A 12 5.45 25.83 -3.34
N LYS A 13 6.32 26.75 -2.88
CA LYS A 13 6.77 27.90 -3.68
C LYS A 13 7.55 27.47 -4.92
N LEU A 14 8.48 26.50 -4.77
CA LEU A 14 9.28 25.98 -5.87
C LEU A 14 8.41 25.34 -6.97
N LEU A 15 7.36 24.63 -6.56
CA LEU A 15 6.45 23.92 -7.47
C LEU A 15 5.26 24.76 -7.92
N GLY A 16 5.05 25.95 -7.36
CA GLY A 16 3.91 26.82 -7.68
C GLY A 16 2.55 26.23 -7.30
N ILE A 17 2.49 25.43 -6.23
CA ILE A 17 1.27 24.79 -5.73
C ILE A 17 0.95 25.23 -4.30
N SER A 18 -0.24 24.90 -3.79
CA SER A 18 -0.58 25.20 -2.40
C SER A 18 0.26 24.38 -1.42
N VAL A 19 0.57 24.97 -0.26
CA VAL A 19 1.22 24.27 0.86
C VAL A 19 0.37 23.07 1.31
N GLU A 20 -0.96 23.21 1.29
CA GLU A 20 -1.89 22.13 1.59
C GLU A 20 -1.67 20.90 0.71
N THR A 21 -1.46 21.09 -0.60
CA THR A 21 -1.16 19.98 -1.53
C THR A 21 0.13 19.24 -1.13
N VAL A 22 1.14 19.97 -0.65
CA VAL A 22 2.40 19.38 -0.20
C VAL A 22 2.21 18.61 1.11
N LEU A 23 1.50 19.19 2.08
CA LEU A 23 1.17 18.58 3.36
C LEU A 23 0.37 17.28 3.18
N ASP A 24 -0.65 17.29 2.33
CA ASP A 24 -1.43 16.10 1.98
C ASP A 24 -0.54 14.99 1.45
N ARG A 25 0.43 15.35 0.61
CA ARG A 25 1.35 14.37 0.02
C ARG A 25 2.32 13.81 1.06
N VAL A 26 2.88 14.66 1.92
CA VAL A 26 3.74 14.24 3.03
C VAL A 26 2.98 13.28 3.94
N HIS A 27 1.78 13.65 4.37
CA HIS A 27 0.95 12.80 5.23
C HIS A 27 0.61 11.46 4.54
N ALA A 28 0.21 11.47 3.28
CA ALA A 28 -0.11 10.25 2.54
C ALA A 28 1.10 9.32 2.35
N LEU A 29 2.31 9.87 2.16
CA LEU A 29 3.53 9.08 2.03
C LEU A 29 3.98 8.51 3.38
N LEU A 30 3.99 9.31 4.44
CA LEU A 30 4.33 8.84 5.79
C LEU A 30 3.35 7.77 6.27
N ARG A 31 2.05 7.95 6.03
CA ARG A 31 1.04 6.91 6.33
C ARG A 31 1.27 5.62 5.55
N ARG A 32 1.77 5.67 4.31
CA ARG A 32 2.09 4.46 3.54
C ARG A 32 3.32 3.75 4.07
N ASP A 33 4.30 4.50 4.58
CA ASP A 33 5.48 3.91 5.19
C ASP A 33 5.14 3.29 6.56
N GLU A 34 4.25 3.92 7.33
CA GLU A 34 3.81 3.42 8.65
C GLU A 34 2.85 2.23 8.55
N VAL A 35 1.82 2.32 7.71
CA VAL A 35 0.68 1.38 7.70
C VAL A 35 0.72 0.46 6.48
N GLY A 36 1.64 0.68 5.54
CA GLY A 36 1.73 -0.04 4.28
C GLY A 36 0.96 0.64 3.14
N ARG A 37 1.39 0.35 1.90
CA ARG A 37 0.70 0.85 0.70
C ARG A 37 -0.69 0.20 0.64
N THR A 38 -1.73 1.00 0.38
CA THR A 38 -3.15 0.61 0.29
C THR A 38 -3.51 -0.43 -0.80
N GLY A 39 -2.55 -1.21 -1.30
CA GLY A 39 -2.72 -2.23 -2.33
C GLY A 39 -2.49 -3.68 -1.88
N VAL A 40 -2.00 -3.91 -0.65
CA VAL A 40 -1.83 -5.28 -0.12
C VAL A 40 -3.12 -5.72 0.54
N PHE A 41 -3.85 -6.62 -0.13
CA PHE A 41 -5.12 -7.16 0.38
C PHE A 41 -4.90 -8.27 1.41
N ILE A 42 -3.85 -9.08 1.24
CA ILE A 42 -3.45 -10.15 2.14
C ILE A 42 -1.92 -10.18 2.18
N GLU A 43 -1.38 -10.11 3.39
CA GLU A 43 0.03 -10.37 3.69
C GLU A 43 0.09 -11.55 4.65
N LYS A 44 0.80 -12.61 4.26
CA LYS A 44 0.94 -13.83 5.06
C LYS A 44 2.31 -14.43 4.81
N GLU A 45 3.11 -14.54 5.86
CA GLU A 45 4.32 -15.35 5.84
C GLU A 45 3.97 -16.84 5.75
N LEU A 46 4.65 -17.58 4.88
CA LEU A 46 4.46 -19.03 4.74
C LEU A 46 5.36 -19.78 5.72
N SER A 47 4.81 -20.80 6.39
CA SER A 47 5.62 -21.75 7.16
C SER A 47 6.39 -22.67 6.23
N ALA A 48 7.48 -23.28 6.71
CA ALA A 48 8.28 -24.23 5.94
C ALA A 48 7.47 -25.41 5.38
N ASP A 49 6.39 -25.80 6.06
CA ASP A 49 5.52 -26.91 5.68
C ASP A 49 4.31 -26.49 4.82
N GLU A 50 4.18 -25.20 4.46
CA GLU A 50 3.03 -24.67 3.72
C GLU A 50 3.48 -24.17 2.34
N THR A 51 2.87 -24.72 1.28
CA THR A 51 3.10 -24.19 -0.07
C THR A 51 2.22 -22.96 -0.33
N PHE A 52 2.63 -22.16 -1.31
CA PHE A 52 1.87 -20.99 -1.75
C PHE A 52 0.45 -21.36 -2.19
N GLU A 53 0.30 -22.46 -2.96
CA GLU A 53 -0.98 -22.93 -3.47
C GLU A 53 -1.92 -23.35 -2.33
N MET A 54 -1.38 -24.00 -1.28
CA MET A 54 -2.15 -24.38 -0.10
C MET A 54 -2.70 -23.15 0.63
N ALA A 55 -1.85 -22.14 0.85
CA ALA A 55 -2.25 -20.89 1.48
C ALA A 55 -3.28 -20.13 0.62
N LEU A 56 -3.03 -20.00 -0.69
CA LEU A 56 -3.91 -19.31 -1.62
C LEU A 56 -5.29 -19.99 -1.73
N LYS A 57 -5.32 -21.33 -1.78
CA LYS A 57 -6.57 -22.10 -1.77
C LYS A 57 -7.36 -21.84 -0.49
N ARG A 58 -6.70 -21.90 0.67
CA ARG A 58 -7.33 -21.61 1.96
C ARG A 58 -7.94 -20.20 1.99
N PHE A 59 -7.22 -19.21 1.47
CA PHE A 59 -7.75 -17.84 1.35
C PHE A 59 -8.94 -17.74 0.41
N ALA A 60 -8.94 -18.45 -0.71
CA ALA A 60 -10.07 -18.48 -1.63
C ALA A 60 -11.31 -19.17 -1.03
N ASP A 61 -11.12 -20.22 -0.23
CA ASP A 61 -12.22 -20.92 0.44
C ASP A 61 -12.89 -20.01 1.48
N GLN A 62 -12.10 -19.26 2.24
CA GLN A 62 -12.57 -18.41 3.34
C GLN A 62 -13.02 -17.01 2.91
N ASN A 63 -12.42 -16.44 1.85
CA ASN A 63 -12.66 -15.06 1.45
C ASN A 63 -13.25 -14.99 0.02
N PRO A 64 -14.54 -14.59 -0.13
CA PRO A 64 -15.18 -14.45 -1.43
C PRO A 64 -14.49 -13.48 -2.39
N ALA A 65 -13.80 -12.44 -1.90
CA ALA A 65 -13.08 -11.50 -2.75
C ALA A 65 -11.87 -12.17 -3.43
N VAL A 66 -11.10 -12.98 -2.68
CA VAL A 66 -9.98 -13.77 -3.21
C VAL A 66 -10.50 -14.78 -4.23
N ARG A 67 -11.57 -15.50 -3.90
CA ARG A 67 -12.20 -16.48 -4.80
C ARG A 67 -12.64 -15.88 -6.12
N ARG A 68 -13.32 -14.72 -6.07
CA ARG A 68 -13.76 -14.00 -7.28
C ARG A 68 -12.57 -13.57 -8.12
N ARG A 69 -11.49 -13.09 -7.49
CA ARG A 69 -10.28 -12.70 -8.21
C ARG A 69 -9.65 -13.87 -8.97
N LEU A 70 -9.56 -15.05 -8.35
CA LEU A 70 -9.02 -16.23 -9.02
C LEU A 70 -9.86 -16.68 -10.22
N LYS A 71 -11.20 -16.65 -10.10
CA LYS A 71 -12.12 -16.97 -11.21
C LYS A 71 -12.06 -15.96 -12.37
N SER A 72 -11.62 -14.73 -12.12
CA SER A 72 -11.46 -13.73 -13.18
C SER A 72 -10.20 -13.91 -14.03
N LEU A 73 -9.30 -14.80 -13.60
CA LEU A 73 -8.01 -15.07 -14.25
C LEU A 73 -8.01 -16.34 -15.11
N SER A 74 -9.11 -17.12 -15.05
CA SER A 74 -9.38 -18.29 -15.89
C SER A 74 -10.27 -17.93 -17.07
#